data_AF-A0A832H9G8-F1
#
_entry.id   AF-A0A832H9G8-F1
#
_cell.length_a   1.000
_cell.length_b   1.000
_cell.length_c   1.000
_cell.angle_alpha   90.00
_cell.angle_beta   90.00
_cell.angle_gamma   90.00
#
_symmetry.space_group_name_H-M   'P 1'
#
loop_
_entity.id
_entity.type
_entity.pdbx_description
1 polymer ?
#
loop_
_entity_poly.entity_id
_entity_poly.type
_entity_poly.pdbx_seq_one_letter_code
_entity_poly.pdbx_strand_id
1 'polypeptide(L)'
;MSSELPVHTSPDSSKTSKEAGLAPLLLTVVELVRQLMEAQIIRRMEAGELSDDDLNSASDSLRKLEEQVVQICEIFEIDPKDLNIDLGEVGSLLPKNGSYYPGEKSASPTILELLDRLL
;
A
#
# COMPACT_ATOMS: atom_id res chain seq x y z
N MET A 1 -47.98 9.65 -8.81
CA MET A 1 -46.95 9.80 -7.76
C MET A 1 -46.74 8.44 -7.12
N SER A 2 -45.75 7.69 -7.60
CA SER A 2 -45.22 6.51 -6.92
C SER A 2 -43.71 6.66 -7.01
N SER A 3 -43.11 7.00 -5.88
CA SER A 3 -41.69 7.32 -5.76
C SER A 3 -40.85 6.08 -6.03
N GLU A 4 -39.90 6.19 -6.95
CA GLU A 4 -38.79 5.26 -7.07
C GLU A 4 -37.91 5.39 -5.80
N LEU A 5 -37.68 4.27 -5.11
CA LEU A 5 -36.65 4.17 -4.09
C LEU A 5 -35.31 3.88 -4.80
N PRO A 6 -34.21 4.57 -4.47
CA PRO A 6 -32.92 4.28 -5.05
C PRO A 6 -32.38 2.96 -4.48
N VAL A 7 -32.04 2.04 -5.38
CA VAL A 7 -31.21 0.87 -5.07
C VAL A 7 -29.85 1.39 -4.60
N HIS A 8 -29.56 1.24 -3.31
CA HIS A 8 -28.18 1.28 -2.83
C HIS A 8 -27.46 0.05 -3.37
N THR A 9 -26.73 0.21 -4.48
CA THR A 9 -25.67 -0.70 -4.88
C THR A 9 -24.62 -0.69 -3.78
N SER A 10 -24.62 -1.72 -2.94
CA SER A 10 -23.45 -2.05 -2.12
C SER A 10 -22.25 -2.25 -3.05
N PRO A 11 -21.05 -1.76 -2.70
CA PRO A 11 -19.89 -1.94 -3.56
C PRO A 11 -19.59 -3.43 -3.67
N ASP A 12 -19.28 -3.85 -4.89
CA ASP A 12 -18.86 -5.20 -5.24
C ASP A 12 -17.84 -5.71 -4.21
N SER A 13 -18.24 -6.72 -3.43
CA SER A 13 -17.29 -7.55 -2.71
C SER A 13 -16.41 -8.20 -3.77
N SER A 14 -15.16 -7.75 -3.87
CA SER A 14 -14.15 -8.36 -4.71
C SER A 14 -14.17 -9.88 -4.50
N LYS A 15 -14.08 -10.62 -5.59
CA LYS A 15 -14.07 -12.09 -5.58
C LYS A 15 -12.81 -12.58 -4.90
N THR A 16 -12.75 -12.51 -3.57
CA THR A 16 -11.74 -13.20 -2.80
C THR A 16 -12.04 -14.69 -2.94
N SER A 17 -11.16 -15.40 -3.63
CA SER A 17 -11.13 -16.86 -3.61
C SER A 17 -11.22 -17.29 -2.15
N LYS A 18 -12.26 -18.07 -1.79
CA LYS A 18 -12.55 -18.46 -0.39
C LYS A 18 -11.38 -19.18 0.29
N GLU A 19 -10.40 -19.64 -0.49
CA GLU A 19 -9.18 -20.31 -0.05
C GLU A 19 -8.08 -19.35 0.42
N ALA A 20 -8.08 -18.07 -0.01
CA ALA A 20 -7.05 -17.10 0.37
C ALA A 20 -7.23 -16.54 1.79
N GLY A 21 -8.44 -16.62 2.37
CA GLY A 21 -8.69 -16.24 3.76
C GLY A 21 -8.18 -14.83 4.12
N LEU A 22 -7.36 -14.73 5.18
CA LEU A 22 -6.75 -13.48 5.66
C LEU A 22 -5.46 -13.08 4.91
N ALA A 23 -4.98 -13.89 3.96
CA ALA A 23 -3.73 -13.62 3.27
C ALA A 23 -3.70 -12.25 2.56
N PRO A 24 -4.74 -11.83 1.80
CA PRO A 24 -4.73 -10.51 1.15
C PRO A 24 -4.59 -9.36 2.15
N LEU A 25 -5.27 -9.44 3.29
CA LEU A 25 -5.22 -8.40 4.32
C LEU A 25 -3.82 -8.32 4.96
N LEU A 26 -3.21 -9.47 5.27
CA LEU A 26 -1.86 -9.49 5.82
C LEU A 26 -0.85 -8.96 4.81
N LEU A 27 -0.93 -9.37 3.55
CA LEU A 27 -0.07 -8.87 2.47
C LEU A 27 -0.24 -7.37 2.26
N THR A 28 -1.46 -6.86 2.39
CA THR A 28 -1.74 -5.42 2.36
C THR A 28 -1.00 -4.67 3.48
N VAL A 29 -1.02 -5.21 4.71
CA VAL A 29 -0.29 -4.60 5.84
C VAL A 29 1.21 -4.68 5.63
N VAL A 30 1.72 -5.81 5.12
CA VAL A 30 3.14 -5.96 4.78
C VAL A 30 3.56 -4.94 3.73
N GLU A 31 2.73 -4.73 2.70
CA GLU A 31 3.00 -3.77 1.63
C GLU A 31 2.98 -2.32 2.15
N LEU A 32 2.05 -1.96 3.02
CA LEU A 32 2.03 -0.67 3.70
C LEU A 32 3.32 -0.42 4.49
N VAL A 33 3.78 -1.42 5.27
CA VAL A 33 5.01 -1.30 6.04
C VAL A 33 6.22 -1.22 5.12
N ARG A 34 6.27 -2.01 4.04
CA ARG A 34 7.35 -2.00 3.04
C ARG A 34 7.53 -0.59 2.45
N GLN A 35 6.45 0.02 1.98
CA GLN A 35 6.50 1.37 1.40
C GLN A 35 6.77 2.47 2.44
N LEU A 36 6.32 2.32 3.69
CA LEU A 36 6.71 3.24 4.78
C LEU A 36 8.21 3.17 5.06
N MET A 37 8.81 1.98 5.00
CA MET A 37 10.26 1.83 5.14
C MET A 37 11.01 2.45 3.96
N GLU A 38 10.51 2.32 2.73
CA GLU A 38 11.08 3.03 1.57
C GLU A 38 11.06 4.55 1.78
N ALA A 39 9.93 5.07 2.28
CA ALA A 39 9.80 6.49 2.57
C ALA A 39 10.82 6.98 3.62
N GLN A 40 11.04 6.20 4.67
CA GLN A 40 12.06 6.49 5.67
C GLN A 40 13.48 6.46 5.11
N ILE A 41 13.79 5.51 4.23
CA ILE A 41 15.10 5.43 3.56
C ILE A 41 15.36 6.70 2.76
N ILE A 42 14.40 7.13 1.94
CA ILE A 42 14.51 8.36 1.14
C ILE A 42 14.78 9.56 2.04
N ARG A 43 14.04 9.72 3.15
CA ARG A 43 14.23 10.84 4.06
C ARG A 43 15.59 10.84 4.75
N ARG A 44 16.06 9.67 5.21
CA ARG A 44 17.39 9.55 5.82
C ARG A 44 18.51 9.79 4.82
N MET A 45 18.32 9.34 3.58
CA MET A 45 19.24 9.64 2.47
C MET A 45 19.30 11.16 2.22
N GLU A 46 18.17 11.84 2.09
CA GLU A 46 18.11 13.30 1.88
C GLU A 46 18.70 14.10 3.06
N ALA A 47 18.54 13.61 4.28
CA ALA A 47 19.14 14.19 5.47
C ALA A 47 20.65 13.91 5.60
N GLY A 48 21.23 13.05 4.75
CA GLY A 48 22.63 12.62 4.87
C GLY A 48 22.90 11.73 6.08
N GLU A 49 21.86 11.09 6.62
CA GLU A 49 21.92 10.23 7.82
C GLU A 49 22.16 8.75 7.48
N LEU A 50 22.19 8.40 6.19
CA LEU A 50 22.38 7.04 5.71
C LEU A 50 23.65 6.96 4.85
N SER A 51 24.53 6.00 5.14
CA SER A 51 25.69 5.73 4.30
C SER A 51 25.25 5.06 2.98
N ASP A 52 26.07 5.16 1.94
CA ASP A 52 25.79 4.51 0.64
C ASP A 52 25.65 2.99 0.79
N ASP A 53 26.47 2.36 1.64
CA ASP A 53 26.41 0.92 1.89
C ASP A 53 25.11 0.53 2.62
N ASP A 54 24.68 1.33 3.62
CA ASP A 54 23.43 1.10 4.34
C ASP A 54 22.20 1.33 3.43
N LEU A 55 22.26 2.36 2.57
CA LEU A 55 21.22 2.64 1.57
C LEU A 55 21.04 1.47 0.61
N ASN A 56 22.15 0.95 0.07
CA ASN A 56 22.13 -0.20 -0.83
C ASN A 56 21.58 -1.44 -0.14
N SER A 57 22.04 -1.73 1.08
CA SER A 57 21.59 -2.88 1.88
C SER A 57 20.09 -2.82 2.20
N ALA A 58 19.59 -1.63 2.60
CA ALA A 58 18.19 -1.42 2.91
C ALA A 58 17.31 -1.53 1.65
N SER A 59 17.73 -0.91 0.54
CA SER A 59 17.05 -0.99 -0.76
C SER A 59 16.99 -2.42 -1.28
N ASP A 60 18.10 -3.17 -1.19
CA ASP A 60 18.15 -4.58 -1.56
C ASP A 60 17.23 -5.46 -0.70
N SER A 61 17.12 -5.16 0.59
CA SER A 61 16.24 -5.89 1.51
C SER A 61 14.76 -5.65 1.19
N LEU A 62 14.38 -4.41 0.88
CA LEU A 62 13.01 -4.06 0.51
C LEU A 62 12.61 -4.63 -0.86
N ARG A 63 13.54 -4.65 -1.83
CA ARG A 63 13.33 -5.33 -3.12
C ARG A 63 13.07 -6.83 -2.94
N LYS A 64 13.84 -7.51 -2.10
CA LYS A 64 13.60 -8.93 -1.79
C LYS A 64 12.24 -9.15 -1.12
N LEU A 65 11.82 -8.25 -0.23
CA LEU A 65 10.50 -8.33 0.40
C LEU A 65 9.39 -8.15 -0.65
N GLU A 66 9.53 -7.21 -1.58
CA GLU A 66 8.60 -7.03 -2.70
C GLU A 66 8.50 -8.30 -3.56
N GLU A 67 9.63 -8.90 -3.93
CA GLU A 67 9.68 -10.17 -4.68
C GLU A 67 8.95 -11.29 -3.93
N GLN A 68 9.11 -11.39 -2.60
CA GLN A 68 8.41 -12.37 -1.77
C GLN A 68 6.90 -12.11 -1.70
N VAL A 69 6.47 -10.85 -1.60
CA VAL A 69 5.05 -10.47 -1.62
C VAL A 69 4.41 -10.90 -2.94
N VAL A 70 5.07 -10.63 -4.08
CA VAL A 70 4.59 -11.03 -5.40
C VAL A 70 4.47 -12.55 -5.51
N GLN A 71 5.49 -13.31 -5.07
CA GLN A 71 5.44 -14.78 -5.08
C GLN A 71 4.29 -15.33 -4.23
N ILE A 72 4.04 -14.74 -3.06
CA ILE A 72 2.93 -15.17 -2.19
C ILE A 72 1.58 -14.82 -2.84
N CYS A 73 1.46 -13.66 -3.49
CA CYS A 73 0.26 -13.30 -4.25
C CYS A 73 -0.03 -14.34 -5.35
N GLU A 74 0.98 -14.79 -6.08
CA GLU A 74 0.83 -15.85 -7.10
C GLU A 74 0.32 -17.17 -6.50
N ILE A 75 0.84 -17.58 -5.34
CA ILE A 75 0.41 -18.81 -4.65
C ILE A 75 -1.07 -18.77 -4.24
N PHE A 76 -1.55 -17.60 -3.81
CA PHE A 76 -2.92 -17.41 -3.35
C PHE A 76 -3.87 -16.87 -4.44
N GLU A 77 -3.40 -16.77 -5.68
CA GLU A 77 -4.15 -16.21 -6.83
C GLU A 77 -4.70 -14.79 -6.56
N ILE A 78 -3.91 -13.96 -5.88
CA ILE A 78 -4.25 -12.56 -5.56
C ILE A 78 -3.64 -11.65 -6.63
N ASP A 79 -4.43 -10.73 -7.21
CA ASP A 79 -3.86 -9.65 -8.02
C ASP A 79 -3.14 -8.66 -7.08
N PRO A 80 -1.85 -8.35 -7.27
CA PRO A 80 -1.14 -7.38 -6.43
C PRO A 80 -1.83 -6.01 -6.32
N LYS A 81 -2.63 -5.63 -7.32
CA LYS A 81 -3.44 -4.38 -7.27
C LYS A 81 -4.50 -4.41 -6.18
N ASP A 82 -5.00 -5.59 -5.83
CA ASP A 82 -6.01 -5.78 -4.80
C ASP A 82 -5.44 -5.58 -3.38
N LEU A 83 -4.10 -5.49 -3.24
CA LEU A 83 -3.47 -5.10 -1.97
C LEU A 83 -3.69 -3.62 -1.64
N ASN A 84 -4.04 -2.77 -2.61
CA ASN A 84 -4.38 -1.39 -2.33
C ASN A 84 -5.87 -1.25 -1.99
N ILE A 85 -6.17 -1.22 -0.69
CA ILE A 85 -7.53 -1.09 -0.19
C ILE A 85 -8.03 0.36 -0.27
N ASP A 86 -9.23 0.54 -0.79
CA ASP A 86 -10.00 1.78 -0.69
C ASP A 86 -10.79 1.81 0.63
N LEU A 87 -10.56 2.83 1.45
CA LEU A 87 -11.21 3.02 2.75
C LEU A 87 -12.36 4.03 2.69
N GLY A 88 -12.82 4.39 1.48
CA GLY A 88 -13.95 5.30 1.26
C GLY A 88 -13.57 6.74 1.57
N GLU A 89 -14.27 7.38 2.51
CA GLU A 89 -14.04 8.80 2.86
C GLU A 89 -12.63 9.08 3.42
N VAL A 90 -11.95 8.05 3.92
CA VAL A 90 -10.58 8.14 4.44
C VAL A 90 -9.54 8.16 3.30
N GLY A 91 -9.91 7.69 2.11
CA GLY A 91 -9.01 7.56 0.95
C GLY A 91 -8.41 6.16 0.78
N SER A 92 -7.42 6.02 -0.10
CA SER A 92 -6.73 4.74 -0.32
C SER A 92 -5.62 4.51 0.72
N LEU A 93 -5.32 3.23 0.96
CA LEU A 93 -4.24 2.86 1.87
C LEU A 93 -2.88 3.26 1.30
N LEU A 94 -2.63 2.90 0.04
CA LEU A 94 -1.37 3.09 -0.65
C LEU A 94 -1.53 4.12 -1.77
N PRO A 95 -0.47 4.89 -2.08
CA PRO A 95 -0.40 5.70 -3.28
C PRO A 95 -0.43 4.84 -4.54
N LYS A 96 -0.66 5.46 -5.71
CA LYS A 96 -0.44 4.77 -6.98
C LYS A 96 1.07 4.57 -7.17
N ASN A 97 1.47 3.48 -7.81
CA ASN A 97 2.89 3.18 -8.01
C ASN A 97 3.63 4.38 -8.60
N GLY A 98 4.69 4.82 -7.90
CA GLY A 98 5.52 5.96 -8.29
C GLY A 98 4.90 7.34 -8.09
N SER A 99 3.73 7.45 -7.46
CA SER A 99 3.05 8.73 -7.23
C SER A 99 3.29 9.33 -5.84
N TYR A 100 4.18 8.76 -5.04
CA TYR A 100 4.49 9.24 -3.71
C TYR A 100 5.99 9.44 -3.56
N TYR A 101 6.34 10.65 -3.12
CA TYR A 101 7.68 11.00 -2.67
C TYR A 101 7.56 11.60 -1.27
N PRO A 102 8.32 11.11 -0.28
CA PRO A 102 8.21 11.58 1.11
C PRO A 102 8.42 13.09 1.23
N GLY A 103 7.58 13.74 2.03
CA GLY A 103 7.61 15.19 2.22
C GLY A 103 6.81 16.00 1.20
N GLU A 104 6.38 15.40 0.08
CA GLU A 104 5.43 16.05 -0.83
C GLU A 104 4.00 15.99 -0.28
N LYS A 105 3.19 17.00 -0.62
CA LYS A 105 1.78 17.08 -0.19
C LYS A 105 0.86 16.82 -1.37
N SER A 106 0.03 15.79 -1.26
CA SER A 106 -1.07 15.55 -2.20
C SER A 106 -2.34 16.30 -1.78
N ALA A 107 -3.19 16.63 -2.75
CA ALA A 107 -4.54 17.14 -2.51
C ALA A 107 -5.47 16.08 -1.90
N SER A 108 -5.18 14.80 -2.15
CA SER A 108 -5.90 13.63 -1.60
C SER A 108 -4.86 12.70 -0.97
N PRO A 109 -4.53 12.88 0.32
CA PRO A 109 -3.50 12.08 0.97
C PRO A 109 -3.96 10.65 1.20
N THR A 110 -3.03 9.71 1.05
CA THR A 110 -3.26 8.29 1.38
C THR A 110 -2.91 8.02 2.85
N ILE A 111 -3.33 6.87 3.38
CA ILE A 111 -2.93 6.47 4.74
C ILE A 111 -1.41 6.43 4.88
N LEU A 112 -0.71 5.91 3.86
CA LEU A 112 0.74 5.91 3.85
C LEU A 112 1.32 7.32 4.01
N GLU A 113 0.83 8.31 3.25
CA GLU A 113 1.30 9.70 3.35
C GLU A 113 1.02 10.30 4.74
N LEU A 114 -0.12 9.98 5.34
CA LEU A 114 -0.45 10.43 6.70
C LEU A 114 0.47 9.80 7.76
N LEU A 115 0.69 8.49 7.68
CA LEU A 115 1.58 7.76 8.59
C LEU A 115 3.02 8.22 8.44
N ASP A 116 3.47 8.42 7.20
CA ASP A 116 4.80 8.91 6.91
C ASP A 116 5.03 10.28 7.56
N ARG A 117 4.06 11.20 7.51
CA ARG A 117 4.16 12.52 8.16
C ARG A 117 4.25 12.47 9.69
N LEU A 118 3.81 11.38 10.32
CA LEU A 118 3.87 11.20 11.77
C LEU A 118 5.20 10.62 12.26
N LEU A 119 5.98 10.01 11.36
CA LEU A 119 7.25 9.32 11.62
C LEU A 119 8.43 10.19 11.19
#